data_AF-A0A4R6T190-F1
#
_entry.id   AF-A0A4R6T190-F1
#
_cell.length_a   1.000
_cell.length_b   1.000
_cell.length_c   1.000
_cell.angle_alpha   90.00
_cell.angle_beta   90.00
_cell.angle_gamma   90.00
#
_symmetry.space_group_name_H-M   'P 1'
#
loop_
_entity.id
_entity.type
_entity.pdbx_description
1 polymer ?
#
loop_
_entity_poly.entity_id
_entity_poly.type
_entity_poly.pdbx_seq_one_letter_code
_entity_poly.pdbx_strand_id
1 'polypeptide(L)'
;VKQLLARSRYVLYKKPSAWTDSQKERAGLLFERFPDLKTAHGLSMGLSQIFEHTTDKVFALANLARWHEQVRQTGFKAFNTIARSIENHYQTILNYFDNRSTNASAESFNAKIKAFRSQFRGVKNIEFFLYRLTNLYA
;
A
#
# COMPACT_ATOMS: atom_id res chain seq x y z
N VAL A 1 -16.67 12.58 20.45
CA VAL A 1 -15.31 12.14 20.02
C VAL A 1 -15.32 10.78 19.34
N LYS A 2 -15.80 9.71 20.00
CA LYS A 2 -15.81 8.34 19.44
C LYS A 2 -16.50 8.22 18.07
N GLN A 3 -17.64 8.90 17.88
CA GLN A 3 -18.36 8.87 16.60
C GLN A 3 -17.60 9.54 15.44
N LEU A 4 -16.77 10.55 15.71
CA LEU A 4 -15.97 11.22 14.67
C LEU A 4 -14.93 10.25 14.11
N LEU A 5 -14.16 9.58 14.97
CA LEU A 5 -13.17 8.58 14.56
C LEU A 5 -13.81 7.43 13.78
N ALA A 6 -14.93 6.88 14.26
CA ALA A 6 -15.63 5.80 13.60
C ALA A 6 -16.12 6.20 12.19
N ARG A 7 -16.68 7.41 12.05
CA ARG A 7 -17.23 7.92 10.79
C ARG A 7 -16.18 8.51 9.84
N SER A 8 -14.95 8.74 10.32
CA SER A 8 -13.83 9.25 9.50
C SER A 8 -12.85 8.17 9.06
N ARG A 9 -13.03 6.91 9.48
CA ARG A 9 -12.09 5.83 9.16
C ARG A 9 -11.74 5.75 7.66
N TYR A 10 -12.74 5.89 6.77
CA TYR A 10 -12.51 5.83 5.33
C TYR A 10 -11.76 7.03 4.75
N VAL A 11 -11.82 8.19 5.39
CA VAL A 11 -11.08 9.39 4.99
C VAL A 11 -9.59 9.11 5.04
N LEU A 12 -9.14 8.38 6.07
CA LEU A 12 -7.75 8.05 6.32
C LEU A 12 -7.14 7.10 5.26
N TYR A 13 -7.95 6.39 4.48
CA TYR A 13 -7.47 5.48 3.43
C TYR A 13 -7.52 6.06 2.03
N LYS A 14 -8.05 7.28 1.87
CA LYS A 14 -8.24 7.93 0.57
C LYS A 14 -7.27 9.08 0.38
N LYS A 15 -6.93 9.34 -0.89
CA LYS A 15 -6.29 10.58 -1.30
C LYS A 15 -7.25 11.76 -1.07
N PRO A 16 -6.75 12.94 -0.67
CA PRO A 16 -7.58 14.13 -0.52
C PRO A 16 -8.39 14.50 -1.77
N SER A 17 -7.83 14.25 -2.96
CA SER A 17 -8.51 14.46 -4.25
C SER A 17 -9.74 13.58 -4.47
N ALA A 18 -9.84 12.45 -3.76
CA ALA A 18 -10.95 11.50 -3.87
C ALA A 18 -11.99 11.64 -2.75
N TRP A 19 -11.89 12.70 -1.93
CA TRP A 19 -12.86 12.97 -0.87
C TRP A 19 -14.12 13.66 -1.42
N THR A 20 -15.28 13.19 -0.97
CA THR A 20 -16.54 13.94 -1.11
C THR A 20 -16.49 15.19 -0.24
N ASP A 21 -17.35 16.18 -0.49
CA ASP A 21 -17.34 17.43 0.30
C ASP A 21 -17.60 17.17 1.79
N SER A 22 -18.54 16.27 2.10
CA SER A 22 -18.77 15.80 3.47
C SER A 22 -17.57 15.09 4.11
N GLN A 23 -16.71 14.44 3.31
CA GLN A 23 -15.46 13.84 3.79
C GLN A 23 -14.39 14.91 4.03
N LYS A 24 -14.32 15.96 3.20
CA LYS A 24 -13.39 17.09 3.38
C LYS A 24 -13.68 17.84 4.68
N GLU A 25 -14.94 18.20 4.92
CA GLU A 25 -15.36 18.87 6.16
C GLU A 25 -14.99 18.02 7.38
N ARG A 26 -15.31 16.73 7.32
CA ARG A 26 -15.02 15.80 8.41
C ARG A 26 -13.52 15.58 8.61
N ALA A 27 -12.73 15.55 7.54
CA ALA A 27 -11.27 15.48 7.59
C ALA A 27 -10.71 16.70 8.30
N GLY A 28 -11.23 17.90 8.00
CA GLY A 28 -10.87 19.15 8.68
C GLY A 28 -11.05 19.03 10.20
N LEU A 29 -12.26 18.70 10.64
CA LEU A 29 -12.58 18.51 12.06
C LEU A 29 -11.75 17.40 12.72
N LEU A 30 -11.49 16.31 11.99
CA LEU A 30 -10.68 15.19 12.50
C LEU A 30 -9.24 15.64 12.73
N PHE A 31 -8.62 16.29 11.76
CA PHE A 31 -7.21 16.65 11.79
C PHE A 31 -6.92 17.84 12.69
N GLU A 32 -7.87 18.74 12.88
CA GLU A 32 -7.79 19.77 13.91
C GLU A 32 -7.73 19.14 15.30
N ARG A 33 -8.57 18.13 15.55
CA ARG A 33 -8.65 17.48 16.86
C ARG A 33 -7.57 16.43 17.11
N PHE A 34 -7.05 15.82 16.05
CA PHE A 34 -6.05 14.76 16.08
C PHE A 34 -4.93 15.08 15.10
N PRO A 35 -4.02 16.01 15.45
CA PRO A 35 -2.93 16.43 14.56
C PRO A 35 -2.01 15.26 14.19
N ASP A 36 -1.80 14.29 15.08
CA ASP A 36 -1.00 13.10 14.80
C ASP A 36 -1.58 12.26 13.64
N LEU A 37 -2.91 12.19 13.53
CA LEU A 37 -3.56 11.50 12.40
C LEU A 37 -3.35 12.26 11.09
N LYS A 38 -3.29 13.59 11.13
CA LYS A 38 -2.97 14.41 9.95
C LYS A 38 -1.54 14.11 9.48
N THR A 39 -0.60 14.07 10.41
CA THR A 39 0.81 13.76 10.13
C THR A 39 0.95 12.34 9.58
N ALA A 40 0.32 11.36 10.23
CA ALA A 40 0.33 9.96 9.77
C ALA A 40 -0.30 9.79 8.37
N HIS A 41 -1.43 10.44 8.12
CA HIS A 41 -2.07 10.45 6.80
C HIS A 41 -1.15 11.07 5.75
N GLY A 42 -0.50 12.21 6.07
CA GLY A 42 0.48 12.86 5.21
C GLY A 42 1.67 11.97 4.87
N LEU A 43 2.24 11.27 5.85
CA LEU A 43 3.33 10.31 5.62
C LEU A 43 2.89 9.18 4.68
N SER A 44 1.69 8.63 4.88
CA SER A 44 1.16 7.58 4.01
C SER A 44 0.93 8.07 2.57
N MET A 45 0.36 9.27 2.40
CA MET A 45 0.14 9.85 1.07
C MET A 45 1.46 10.20 0.39
N GLY A 46 2.42 10.75 1.14
CA GLY A 46 3.75 11.07 0.64
C GLY A 46 4.47 9.84 0.08
N LEU A 47 4.39 8.70 0.79
CA LEU A 47 4.94 7.45 0.28
C LEU A 47 4.28 7.04 -1.04
N SER A 48 2.94 7.04 -1.12
CA SER A 48 2.22 6.70 -2.34
C SER A 48 2.59 7.60 -3.52
N GLN A 49 2.76 8.90 -3.28
CA GLN A 49 3.15 9.86 -4.31
C GLN A 49 4.53 9.57 -4.90
N ILE A 50 5.47 9.06 -4.10
CA ILE A 50 6.80 8.69 -4.60
C ILE A 50 6.66 7.62 -5.69
N PHE A 51 5.88 6.56 -5.44
CA PHE A 51 5.68 5.47 -6.40
C PHE A 51 4.81 5.85 -7.60
N GLU A 52 3.89 6.81 -7.43
CA GLU A 52 2.98 7.22 -8.49
C GLU A 52 3.61 8.21 -9.47
N HIS A 53 4.35 9.20 -8.96
CA HIS A 53 4.82 10.34 -9.75
C HIS A 53 6.32 10.33 -10.06
N THR A 54 7.11 9.51 -9.38
CA THR A 54 8.54 9.39 -9.68
C THR A 54 8.76 8.34 -10.76
N THR A 55 9.44 8.72 -11.83
CA THR A 55 9.77 7.83 -12.96
C THR A 55 11.21 7.35 -12.94
N ASP A 56 12.13 8.17 -12.41
CA ASP A 56 13.55 7.87 -12.39
C ASP A 56 13.99 7.28 -11.04
N LYS A 57 14.86 6.27 -11.12
CA LYS A 57 15.34 5.52 -9.96
C LYS A 57 16.18 6.35 -8.98
N VAL A 58 16.99 7.29 -9.49
CA VAL A 58 17.83 8.16 -8.65
C VAL A 58 16.93 9.15 -7.89
N PHE A 59 15.96 9.75 -8.58
CA PHE A 59 14.98 10.61 -7.92
C PHE A 59 14.12 9.82 -6.90
N ALA A 60 13.79 8.56 -7.19
CA ALA A 60 13.04 7.72 -6.25
C ALA A 60 13.84 7.46 -4.96
N LEU A 61 15.13 7.15 -5.08
CA LEU A 61 16.03 6.98 -3.94
C LEU A 61 16.10 8.26 -3.08
N ALA A 62 16.33 9.41 -3.71
CA ALA A 62 16.39 10.69 -3.00
C ALA A 62 15.07 11.00 -2.29
N ASN A 63 13.94 10.75 -2.95
CA ASN A 63 12.61 10.97 -2.38
C ASN A 63 12.30 10.02 -1.21
N LEU A 64 12.70 8.74 -1.30
CA LEU A 64 12.55 7.78 -0.21
C LEU A 64 13.43 8.15 0.99
N ALA A 65 14.66 8.60 0.76
CA ALA A 65 15.54 9.09 1.83
C ALA A 65 14.93 10.31 2.55
N ARG A 66 14.38 11.27 1.80
CA ARG A 66 13.65 12.42 2.37
C ARG A 66 12.42 11.97 3.16
N TRP A 67 11.65 11.02 2.65
CA TRP A 67 10.49 10.48 3.37
C TRP A 67 10.90 9.75 4.65
N HIS A 68 11.99 8.98 4.62
CA HIS A 68 12.54 8.29 5.77
C HIS A 68 12.97 9.28 6.87
N GLU A 69 13.59 10.39 6.50
CA GLU A 69 13.92 11.49 7.41
C GLU A 69 12.66 12.06 8.08
N GLN A 70 11.62 12.36 7.29
CA GLN A 70 10.35 12.86 7.81
C GLN A 70 9.73 11.87 8.80
N VAL A 71 9.70 10.58 8.46
CA VAL A 71 9.22 9.52 9.35
C VAL A 71 9.98 9.52 10.68
N ARG A 72 11.32 9.57 10.63
CA ARG A 72 12.16 9.57 11.82
C ARG A 72 11.83 10.73 12.75
N GLN A 73 11.64 11.93 12.19
CA GLN A 73 11.31 13.15 12.95
C GLN A 73 9.95 13.07 13.65
N THR A 74 8.99 12.31 13.13
CA THR A 74 7.67 12.16 13.77
C THR A 74 7.67 11.28 15.02
N GLY A 75 8.69 10.41 15.19
CA GLY A 75 8.74 9.47 16.32
C GLY A 75 7.72 8.33 16.27
N PHE A 76 6.92 8.20 15.20
CA PHE A 76 5.94 7.13 15.08
C PHE A 76 6.59 5.76 14.88
N LYS A 77 6.57 4.92 15.93
CA LYS A 77 7.15 3.56 15.93
C LYS A 77 6.67 2.69 14.75
N ALA A 78 5.38 2.78 14.41
CA ALA A 78 4.80 2.03 13.29
C ALA A 78 5.42 2.45 11.94
N PHE A 79 5.52 3.75 11.67
CA PHE A 79 6.15 4.23 10.44
C PHE A 79 7.65 3.96 10.43
N ASN A 80 8.36 4.11 11.55
CA ASN A 80 9.78 3.74 11.65
C ASN A 80 10.04 2.26 11.30
N THR A 81 9.12 1.37 11.67
CA THR A 81 9.19 -0.05 11.30
C THR A 81 9.07 -0.25 9.79
N ILE A 82 8.12 0.47 9.16
CA ILE A 82 7.95 0.47 7.69
C ILE A 82 9.20 1.03 7.01
N ALA A 83 9.71 2.15 7.50
CA ALA A 83 10.90 2.82 6.97
C ALA A 83 12.11 1.88 6.98
N ARG A 84 12.35 1.20 8.10
CA ARG A 84 13.41 0.18 8.22
C ARG A 84 13.20 -0.99 7.27
N SER A 85 11.96 -1.44 7.08
CA SER A 85 11.66 -2.50 6.10
C SER A 85 11.97 -2.07 4.68
N ILE A 86 11.68 -0.81 4.31
CA ILE A 86 12.03 -0.26 3.01
C ILE A 86 13.56 -0.18 2.86
N GLU A 87 14.24 0.29 3.92
CA GLU A 87 15.69 0.42 3.94
C GLU A 87 16.40 -0.92 3.71
N ASN A 88 15.98 -1.97 4.41
CA ASN A 88 16.53 -3.31 4.28
C ASN A 88 16.33 -3.93 2.88
N HIS A 89 15.37 -3.42 2.11
CA HIS A 89 15.03 -3.94 0.79
C HIS A 89 15.16 -2.87 -0.32
N TYR A 90 15.96 -1.83 -0.09
CA TYR A 90 16.05 -0.66 -0.98
C TYR A 90 16.32 -1.05 -2.42
N GLN A 91 17.28 -1.95 -2.66
CA GLN A 91 17.64 -2.36 -4.02
C GLN A 91 16.46 -2.97 -4.77
N THR A 92 15.75 -3.91 -4.15
CA THR A 92 14.57 -4.57 -4.74
C THR A 92 13.42 -3.60 -4.94
N ILE A 93 13.18 -2.70 -3.98
CA ILE A 93 12.13 -1.69 -4.07
C ILE A 93 12.44 -0.69 -5.19
N LEU A 94 13.69 -0.25 -5.33
CA LEU A 94 14.10 0.69 -6.36
C LEU A 94 14.04 0.09 -7.76
N ASN A 95 14.18 -1.24 -7.91
CA ASN A 95 13.98 -1.92 -9.19
C ASN A 95 12.56 -1.76 -9.74
N TYR A 96 11.57 -1.43 -8.89
CA TYR A 96 10.26 -1.01 -9.36
C TYR A 96 10.37 0.17 -10.35
N PHE A 97 11.26 1.13 -10.14
CA PHE A 97 11.32 2.33 -10.97
C PHE A 97 11.96 2.11 -12.34
N ASP A 98 12.64 0.98 -12.58
CA ASP A 98 13.23 0.66 -13.88
C ASP A 98 12.15 0.33 -14.93
N ASN A 99 11.18 -0.52 -14.57
CA ASN A 99 10.13 -0.99 -15.50
C ASN A 99 8.69 -0.68 -15.02
N ARG A 100 8.54 -0.21 -13.78
CA ARG A 100 7.25 0.03 -13.10
C ARG A 100 6.28 -1.13 -13.16
N SER A 101 6.81 -2.34 -13.31
CA SER A 101 6.03 -3.57 -13.34
C SER A 101 5.40 -3.80 -11.98
N THR A 102 4.08 -3.93 -11.97
CA THR A 102 3.34 -4.21 -10.74
C THR A 102 3.14 -5.72 -10.61
N ASN A 103 3.10 -6.20 -9.36
CA ASN A 103 2.80 -7.60 -9.07
C ASN A 103 1.31 -7.96 -9.29
N ALA A 104 0.51 -7.03 -9.82
CA ALA A 104 -0.95 -7.16 -9.96
C ALA A 104 -1.35 -8.38 -10.81
N SER A 105 -0.61 -8.67 -11.88
CA SER A 105 -0.85 -9.87 -12.71
C SER A 105 -0.59 -11.15 -11.92
N ALA A 106 0.49 -11.20 -11.13
CA ALA A 106 0.79 -12.36 -10.29
C ALA A 106 -0.21 -12.49 -9.12
N GLU A 107 -0.66 -11.38 -8.53
CA GLU A 107 -1.70 -11.37 -7.50
C GLU A 107 -3.05 -11.87 -8.04
N SER A 108 -3.45 -11.41 -9.23
CA SER A 108 -4.64 -11.87 -9.93
C SER A 108 -4.55 -13.37 -10.25
N PHE A 109 -3.39 -13.82 -10.72
CA PHE A 109 -3.15 -15.24 -10.97
C PHE A 109 -3.19 -16.07 -9.68
N ASN A 110 -2.58 -15.60 -8.60
CA ASN A 110 -2.64 -16.23 -7.28
C ASN A 110 -4.08 -16.30 -6.74
N ALA A 111 -4.90 -15.26 -6.98
CA ALA A 111 -6.31 -15.26 -6.63
C ALA A 111 -7.09 -16.32 -7.42
N LYS A 112 -6.85 -16.43 -8.73
CA LYS A 112 -7.42 -17.50 -9.58
C LYS A 112 -7.03 -18.89 -9.08
N ILE A 113 -5.77 -19.13 -8.76
CA ILE A 113 -5.30 -20.41 -8.19
C ILE A 113 -6.01 -20.72 -6.87
N LYS A 114 -6.12 -19.73 -5.97
CA LYS A 114 -6.80 -19.90 -4.68
C LYS A 114 -8.28 -20.25 -4.87
N ALA A 115 -8.97 -19.58 -5.80
CA ALA A 115 -10.36 -19.87 -6.13
C ALA A 115 -10.51 -21.29 -6.71
N PHE A 116 -9.67 -21.65 -7.67
CA PHE A 116 -9.62 -22.99 -8.26
C PHE A 116 -9.42 -24.07 -7.18
N ARG A 117 -8.42 -23.90 -6.31
CA ARG A 117 -8.16 -24.82 -5.19
C ARG A 117 -9.35 -24.93 -4.22
N SER A 118 -10.06 -23.83 -3.97
CA SER A 118 -11.23 -23.81 -3.09
C SER A 118 -12.38 -24.64 -3.66
N GLN A 119 -12.61 -24.59 -4.97
CA GLN A 119 -13.66 -25.39 -5.63
C GLN A 119 -13.44 -26.90 -5.42
N PHE A 120 -12.18 -27.34 -5.38
CA PHE A 120 -11.81 -28.75 -5.18
C PHE A 120 -11.54 -29.13 -3.72
N ARG A 121 -11.83 -28.22 -2.77
CA ARG A 121 -11.62 -28.42 -1.33
C ARG A 121 -10.19 -28.85 -0.98
N GLY A 122 -9.20 -28.25 -1.66
CA GLY A 122 -7.79 -28.53 -1.48
C GLY A 122 -7.16 -29.28 -2.66
N VAL A 123 -5.94 -29.77 -2.45
CA VAL A 123 -5.14 -30.48 -3.45
C VAL A 123 -4.83 -31.87 -2.90
N LYS A 124 -5.49 -32.91 -3.45
CA LYS A 124 -5.25 -34.31 -3.06
C LYS A 124 -4.15 -34.97 -3.91
N ASN A 125 -4.07 -34.61 -5.18
CA ASN A 125 -3.06 -35.09 -6.12
C ASN A 125 -2.46 -33.87 -6.83
N ILE A 126 -1.16 -33.65 -6.62
CA ILE A 126 -0.43 -32.47 -7.13
C ILE A 126 -0.33 -32.53 -8.65
N GLU A 127 0.00 -33.70 -9.22
CA GLU A 127 0.15 -33.89 -10.65
C GLU A 127 -1.16 -33.59 -11.40
N PHE A 128 -2.27 -34.13 -10.91
CA PHE A 128 -3.60 -33.86 -11.48
C PHE A 128 -4.05 -32.41 -11.28
N PHE A 129 -3.67 -31.78 -10.17
CA PHE A 129 -3.94 -30.36 -9.93
C PHE A 129 -3.17 -29.48 -10.91
N LEU A 130 -1.88 -29.74 -11.12
CA LEU A 130 -1.05 -29.02 -12.09
C LEU A 130 -1.58 -29.22 -13.52
N TYR A 131 -1.92 -30.45 -13.91
CA TYR A 131 -2.54 -30.74 -15.21
C TYR A 131 -3.79 -29.88 -15.46
N ARG A 132 -4.70 -29.79 -14.49
CA ARG A 132 -5.91 -28.97 -14.65
C ARG A 132 -5.64 -27.48 -14.59
N LEU A 133 -4.68 -27.06 -13.77
CA LEU A 133 -4.30 -25.66 -13.68
C LEU A 133 -3.73 -25.16 -15.02
N THR A 134 -2.86 -25.95 -15.67
CA THR A 134 -2.21 -25.57 -16.93
C THR A 134 -3.12 -25.74 -18.14
N ASN A 135 -3.98 -26.77 -18.17
CA ASN A 135 -4.75 -27.11 -19.37
C ASN A 135 -6.21 -26.62 -19.37
N LEU A 136 -6.78 -26.31 -18.21
CA LEU A 136 -8.20 -25.93 -18.09
C LEU A 136 -8.43 -24.52 -17.55
N TYR A 137 -7.41 -23.88 -16.96
CA TYR A 137 -7.55 -22.61 -16.24
C TYR A 137 -6.61 -21.49 -16.70
N ALA A 138 -5.61 -21.80 -17.55
CA ALA A 138 -4.66 -20.84 -18.12
C ALA A 138 -5.32 -19.94 -19.16
#